data_AF-A0A937TB20-F1
#
_entry.id   AF-A0A937TB20-F1
#
_cell.length_a   1.000
_cell.length_b   1.000
_cell.length_c   1.000
_cell.angle_alpha   90.00
_cell.angle_beta   90.00
_cell.angle_gamma   90.00
#
_symmetry.space_group_name_H-M   'P 1'
#
loop_
_entity.id
_entity.type
_entity.pdbx_description
1 polymer ?
#
loop_
_entity_poly.entity_id
_entity_poly.type
_entity_poly.pdbx_seq_one_letter_code
_entity_poly.pdbx_strand_id
1 'polypeptide(L)'
;MPSYYTYLISSLPMLTFGAQPPLNYDKFLSLCRGLIPEEESSLLKALPTLKTEPGFGVIPIVLKKWFDYQRKLGNELVKIRASRKHIDPAKYIRGDEYSPTAISRFAISAYRNPSILEGER
;
A
#
# COMPACT_ATOMS: atom_id res chain seq x y z
N MET A 1 -7.31 0.68 25.39
CA MET A 1 -5.91 0.58 25.86
C MET A 1 -4.96 1.03 24.74
N PRO A 2 -4.78 2.34 24.51
CA PRO A 2 -3.92 2.87 23.44
C PRO A 2 -2.42 2.66 23.69
N SER A 3 -2.03 2.32 24.91
CA SER A 3 -0.63 2.24 25.37
C SER A 3 0.19 1.17 24.64
N TYR A 4 -0.43 0.06 24.22
CA TYR A 4 0.29 -1.05 23.58
C TYR A 4 0.67 -0.77 22.12
N TYR A 5 -0.08 0.08 21.41
CA TYR A 5 0.28 0.50 20.05
C TYR A 5 1.53 1.37 20.03
N THR A 6 1.65 2.31 20.98
CA THR A 6 2.85 3.15 21.08
C THR A 6 4.09 2.30 21.34
N TYR A 7 3.98 1.30 22.22
CA TYR A 7 5.05 0.35 22.49
C TYR A 7 5.40 -0.46 21.24
N LEU A 8 4.40 -1.03 20.56
CA LEU A 8 4.61 -1.79 19.33
C LEU A 8 5.32 -0.94 18.28
N ILE A 9 4.83 0.27 18.00
CA ILE A 9 5.41 1.18 17.00
C ILE A 9 6.87 1.50 17.35
N SER A 10 7.15 1.77 18.62
CA SER A 10 8.51 2.06 19.10
C SER A 10 9.45 0.85 19.05
N SER A 11 8.90 -0.37 19.09
CA SER A 11 9.67 -1.61 19.01
C SER A 11 10.01 -2.04 17.58
N LEU A 12 9.41 -1.41 16.57
CA LEU A 12 9.65 -1.77 15.17
C LEU A 12 11.04 -1.28 14.72
N PRO A 13 11.77 -2.13 13.97
CA PRO A 13 13.06 -1.74 13.42
C PRO A 13 12.90 -0.63 12.38
N MET A 14 13.90 0.24 12.30
CA MET A 14 13.95 1.27 11.28
C MET A 14 14.04 0.64 9.88
N LEU A 15 13.18 1.10 8.97
CA LEU A 15 13.21 0.71 7.57
C LEU A 15 14.22 1.56 6.82
N THR A 16 15.15 0.90 6.15
CA THR A 16 16.15 1.55 5.30
C THR A 16 15.96 1.09 3.86
N PHE A 17 15.90 2.06 2.95
CA PHE A 17 15.73 1.79 1.54
C PHE A 17 16.96 1.08 0.97
N GLY A 18 16.74 0.01 0.18
CA GLY A 18 17.81 -0.79 -0.44
C GLY A 18 18.45 -1.84 0.48
N ALA A 19 18.12 -1.87 1.77
CA ALA A 19 18.54 -2.92 2.68
C ALA A 19 17.56 -4.10 2.68
N GLN A 20 18.02 -5.26 3.15
CA GLN A 20 17.13 -6.38 3.41
C GLN A 20 16.11 -5.99 4.49
N PRO A 21 14.82 -6.37 4.33
CA PRO A 21 13.81 -6.08 5.34
C PRO A 21 14.25 -6.63 6.71
N PRO A 22 14.33 -5.79 7.75
CA PRO A 22 14.77 -6.21 9.08
C PRO A 22 13.80 -7.20 9.74
N LEU A 23 12.57 -7.26 9.24
CA LEU A 23 11.48 -8.06 9.75
C LEU A 23 10.73 -8.69 8.59
N ASN A 24 10.46 -9.99 8.69
CA ASN A 24 9.54 -10.67 7.78
C ASN A 24 8.11 -10.58 8.32
N TYR A 25 7.14 -10.89 7.46
CA TYR A 25 5.73 -10.72 7.78
C TYR A 25 5.26 -11.59 8.96
N ASP A 26 5.73 -12.83 9.04
CA ASP A 26 5.35 -13.75 10.12
C ASP A 26 5.90 -13.29 11.48
N LYS A 27 7.14 -12.79 11.51
CA LYS A 27 7.73 -12.20 12.71
C LYS A 27 6.99 -10.93 13.12
N PHE A 28 6.56 -10.10 12.17
CA PHE A 28 5.71 -8.95 12.46
C PHE A 28 4.40 -9.37 13.14
N LEU A 29 3.70 -10.37 12.59
CA LEU A 29 2.48 -10.90 13.20
C LEU A 29 2.73 -11.49 14.60
N SER A 30 3.90 -12.08 14.84
CA SER A 30 4.27 -12.57 16.16
C SER A 30 4.47 -11.45 17.19
N LEU A 31 5.00 -10.29 16.77
CA LEU A 31 5.13 -9.11 17.63
C LEU A 31 3.77 -8.47 17.93
N CYS A 32 2.84 -8.48 16.98
CA CYS A 32 1.48 -8.01 17.22
C CYS A 32 0.71 -8.86 18.23
N ARG A 33 1.09 -10.14 18.41
CA ARG A 33 0.39 -11.07 19.30
C ARG A 33 0.50 -10.62 20.76
N GLY A 34 -0.64 -10.29 21.37
CA GLY A 34 -0.72 -9.83 22.76
C GLY A 34 -0.50 -8.33 22.95
N LEU A 35 -0.09 -7.59 21.92
CA LEU A 35 0.00 -6.13 21.93
C LEU A 35 -1.19 -5.44 21.24
N ILE A 36 -1.96 -6.20 20.45
CA ILE A 36 -3.11 -5.73 19.68
C ILE A 36 -4.32 -6.65 19.98
N PRO A 37 -5.57 -6.13 19.96
CA PRO A 37 -6.78 -6.95 20.02
C PRO A 37 -6.82 -8.07 18.96
N GLU A 38 -7.43 -9.21 19.29
CA GLU A 38 -7.46 -10.38 18.41
C GLU A 38 -8.23 -10.14 17.10
N GLU A 39 -9.24 -9.25 17.13
CA GLU A 39 -9.99 -8.82 15.94
C GLU A 39 -9.07 -8.15 14.90
N GLU A 40 -8.21 -7.24 15.35
CA GLU A 40 -7.23 -6.56 14.49
C GLU A 40 -6.08 -7.48 14.07
N SER A 41 -5.62 -8.36 14.96
CA SER A 41 -4.63 -9.42 14.65
C SER A 41 -5.14 -10.33 13.53
N SER A 42 -6.42 -10.72 13.58
CA SER A 42 -7.07 -11.54 12.55
C SER A 42 -7.20 -10.79 11.21
N LEU A 43 -7.55 -9.51 11.27
CA LEU A 43 -7.57 -8.65 10.09
C LEU A 43 -6.18 -8.53 9.45
N LEU A 44 -5.14 -8.29 10.25
CA LEU A 44 -3.76 -8.21 9.76
C LEU A 44 -3.39 -9.49 9.03
N LYS A 45 -3.59 -10.67 9.64
CA LYS A 45 -3.32 -11.99 9.02
C LYS A 45 -4.02 -12.17 7.66
N ALA A 46 -5.21 -11.60 7.47
CA ALA A 46 -5.96 -11.71 6.23
C ALA A 46 -5.48 -10.77 5.11
N LEU A 47 -4.73 -9.71 5.44
CA LEU A 47 -4.31 -8.67 4.48
C LEU A 47 -3.55 -9.19 3.24
N PRO A 48 -2.60 -10.14 3.33
CA PRO A 48 -1.88 -10.62 2.14
C PRO A 48 -2.78 -11.29 1.11
N THR A 49 -3.88 -11.88 1.57
CA THR A 49 -4.87 -12.57 0.74
C THR A 49 -5.86 -11.58 0.12
N LEU A 50 -6.06 -10.42 0.74
CA LEU A 50 -6.92 -9.32 0.27
C LEU A 50 -6.20 -8.51 -0.83
N LYS A 51 -5.95 -9.15 -1.99
CA LYS A 51 -5.31 -8.52 -3.15
C LYS A 51 -6.19 -7.49 -3.87
N THR A 52 -7.48 -7.43 -3.55
CA THR A 52 -8.47 -6.52 -4.12
C THR A 52 -9.52 -6.25 -3.04
N GLU A 53 -10.19 -5.09 -3.12
CA GLU A 53 -11.20 -4.70 -2.12
C GLU A 53 -12.08 -5.91 -1.75
N PRO A 54 -12.16 -6.25 -0.46
CA PRO A 54 -13.01 -7.34 -0.01
C PRO A 54 -14.44 -7.06 -0.45
N GLY A 55 -15.03 -7.98 -1.21
CA GLY A 55 -16.37 -7.82 -1.77
C GLY A 55 -17.45 -7.67 -0.70
N PHE A 56 -17.24 -8.23 0.50
CA PHE A 56 -18.23 -8.20 1.59
C PHE A 56 -17.53 -8.30 2.95
N GLY A 57 -17.65 -7.26 3.78
CA GLY A 57 -17.14 -7.21 5.16
C GLY A 57 -16.97 -5.77 5.69
N VAL A 58 -17.07 -5.59 7.01
CA VAL A 58 -16.74 -4.30 7.66
C VAL A 58 -15.22 -4.14 7.66
N ILE A 59 -14.70 -3.41 6.68
CA ILE A 59 -13.28 -3.10 6.58
C ILE A 59 -13.04 -1.74 7.25
N PRO A 60 -11.98 -1.59 8.06
CA PRO A 60 -11.59 -0.28 8.57
C PRO A 60 -11.42 0.76 7.46
N ILE A 61 -11.89 1.98 7.73
CA ILE A 61 -11.84 3.10 6.76
C ILE A 61 -10.43 3.37 6.22
N VAL A 62 -9.41 3.13 7.03
CA VAL A 62 -7.99 3.30 6.65
C VAL A 62 -7.62 2.34 5.51
N LEU A 63 -8.00 1.06 5.61
CA LEU A 63 -7.72 0.08 4.57
C LEU A 63 -8.51 0.36 3.29
N LYS A 64 -9.76 0.80 3.40
CA LYS A 64 -10.54 1.24 2.24
C LYS A 64 -9.82 2.38 1.49
N LYS A 65 -9.41 3.42 2.23
CA LYS A 65 -8.64 4.54 1.66
C LYS A 65 -7.32 4.08 1.03
N TRP A 66 -6.65 3.11 1.64
CA TRP A 66 -5.43 2.53 1.10
C TRP A 66 -5.67 1.78 -0.22
N PHE A 67 -6.69 0.93 -0.30
CA PHE A 67 -7.04 0.23 -1.54
C PHE A 67 -7.46 1.20 -2.64
N ASP A 68 -8.27 2.22 -2.31
CA ASP A 68 -8.63 3.30 -3.23
C ASP A 68 -7.39 4.03 -3.76
N TYR A 69 -6.44 4.36 -2.88
CA TYR A 69 -5.18 4.99 -3.26
C TYR A 69 -4.36 4.10 -4.20
N GLN A 70 -4.17 2.83 -3.84
CA GLN A 70 -3.43 1.85 -4.65
C GLN A 70 -4.06 1.67 -6.03
N ARG A 71 -5.40 1.60 -6.10
CA ARG A 71 -6.14 1.51 -7.36
C ARG A 71 -5.89 2.73 -8.24
N LYS A 72 -6.04 3.93 -7.68
CA LYS A 72 -5.83 5.20 -8.40
C LYS A 72 -4.39 5.34 -8.89
N LEU A 73 -3.41 5.05 -8.04
CA LEU A 73 -2.00 5.06 -8.42
C LEU A 73 -1.71 4.07 -9.55
N GLY A 74 -2.26 2.85 -9.46
CA GLY A 74 -2.17 1.84 -10.52
C GLY A 74 -2.77 2.32 -11.84
N ASN A 75 -3.96 2.92 -11.81
CA ASN A 75 -4.62 3.49 -12.99
C ASN A 75 -3.77 4.59 -13.65
N GLU A 76 -3.17 5.49 -12.85
CA GLU A 76 -2.28 6.53 -13.40
C GLU A 76 -1.04 5.94 -14.06
N LEU A 77 -0.42 4.93 -13.45
CA LEU A 77 0.72 4.21 -14.06
C LEU A 77 0.31 3.50 -15.36
N VAL A 78 -0.90 2.94 -15.42
CA VAL A 78 -1.47 2.36 -16.64
C VAL A 78 -1.62 3.43 -17.73
N LYS A 79 -2.22 4.59 -17.43
CA LYS A 79 -2.37 5.71 -18.37
C LYS A 79 -1.01 6.13 -18.95
N ILE A 80 0.00 6.30 -18.09
CA ILE A 80 1.36 6.67 -18.52
C ILE A 80 1.98 5.62 -19.44
N ARG A 81 1.87 4.33 -19.08
CA ARG A 81 2.45 3.22 -19.88
C ARG A 81 1.70 3.01 -21.20
N ALA A 82 0.38 3.12 -21.19
CA ALA A 82 -0.48 2.97 -22.36
C ALA A 82 -0.25 4.09 -23.37
N SER A 83 -0.12 5.34 -22.90
CA SER A 83 0.26 6.49 -23.73
C SER A 83 1.57 6.24 -24.49
N ARG A 84 2.61 5.72 -23.82
CA ARG A 84 3.88 5.38 -24.50
C ARG A 84 3.78 4.22 -25.49
N LYS A 85 2.86 3.29 -25.26
CA LYS A 85 2.65 2.12 -26.15
C LYS A 85 1.63 2.38 -27.25
N HIS A 86 1.03 3.58 -27.29
CA HIS A 86 -0.10 3.89 -28.17
C HIS A 86 -1.25 2.88 -28.06
N ILE A 87 -1.50 2.40 -26.84
CA ILE A 87 -2.60 1.48 -26.52
C ILE A 87 -3.66 2.28 -25.76
N ASP A 88 -4.94 1.94 -25.97
CA ASP A 88 -6.05 2.51 -25.20
C ASP A 88 -5.98 2.08 -23.72
N PRO A 89 -5.86 3.02 -22.76
CA PRO A 89 -5.83 2.70 -21.33
C PRO A 89 -7.18 2.25 -20.78
N ALA A 90 -8.31 2.57 -21.41
CA ALA A 90 -9.65 2.35 -20.86
C ALA A 90 -9.92 0.88 -20.52
N LYS A 91 -9.36 -0.04 -21.32
CA LYS A 91 -9.47 -1.50 -21.11
C LYS A 91 -8.80 -2.00 -19.81
N TYR A 92 -7.90 -1.23 -19.23
CA TYR A 92 -7.06 -1.64 -18.09
C TYR A 92 -7.32 -0.82 -16.81
N ILE A 93 -8.09 0.26 -16.90
CA ILE A 93 -8.50 1.07 -15.75
C ILE A 93 -9.50 0.27 -14.90
N ARG A 94 -9.32 0.33 -13.58
CA ARG A 94 -10.21 -0.33 -12.63
C ARG A 94 -10.98 0.72 -11.82
N GLY A 95 -12.29 0.55 -11.71
CA GLY A 95 -13.15 1.46 -10.94
C GLY A 95 -13.20 2.86 -11.55
N ASP A 96 -13.24 3.88 -10.70
CA ASP A 96 -13.33 5.28 -11.14
C ASP A 96 -12.09 5.76 -11.89
N GLU A 97 -12.32 6.52 -12.95
CA GLU A 97 -11.28 7.07 -13.82
C GLU A 97 -10.60 8.32 -13.22
N TYR A 98 -11.29 8.98 -12.29
CA TYR A 98 -10.81 10.19 -11.63
C TYR A 98 -9.78 9.91 -10.53
N SER A 99 -8.55 10.36 -10.80
CA SER A 99 -7.48 10.42 -9.81
C SER A 99 -7.24 11.85 -9.37
N PRO A 100 -7.09 12.13 -8.06
CA PRO A 100 -6.61 13.42 -7.58
C PRO A 100 -5.26 13.79 -8.22
N THR A 101 -5.07 15.07 -8.55
CA THR A 101 -3.85 15.59 -9.21
C THR A 101 -2.55 15.20 -8.49
N ALA A 102 -2.58 15.08 -7.15
CA ALA A 102 -1.43 14.62 -6.38
C ALA A 102 -0.97 13.21 -6.78
N ILE A 103 -1.91 12.27 -6.98
CA ILE A 103 -1.61 10.89 -7.36
C ILE A 103 -1.00 10.84 -8.77
N SER A 104 -1.54 11.63 -9.70
CA SER A 104 -0.96 11.73 -11.05
C SER A 104 0.48 12.24 -11.03
N ARG A 105 0.79 13.24 -10.18
CA ARG A 105 2.17 13.74 -10.02
C ARG A 105 3.10 12.67 -9.43
N PHE A 106 2.64 11.93 -8.43
CA PHE A 106 3.43 10.82 -7.87
C PHE A 106 3.68 9.71 -8.88
N ALA A 107 2.67 9.34 -9.68
CA ALA A 107 2.83 8.33 -10.73
C ALA A 107 3.86 8.75 -11.79
N ILE A 108 3.84 10.02 -12.22
CA ILE A 108 4.82 10.56 -13.17
C ILE A 108 6.22 10.56 -12.56
N SER A 109 6.38 10.99 -11.31
CA SER A 109 7.66 11.00 -10.60
C SER A 109 8.24 9.58 -10.46
N ALA A 110 7.43 8.65 -9.96
CA ALA A 110 7.81 7.25 -9.79
C ALA A 110 8.14 6.56 -11.12
N TYR A 111 7.50 6.96 -12.22
CA TYR A 111 7.77 6.40 -13.54
C TYR A 111 9.03 6.99 -14.21
N ARG A 112 9.35 8.26 -13.93
CA ARG A 112 10.56 8.92 -14.46
C ARG A 112 11.82 8.49 -13.75
N ASN A 113 11.73 8.10 -12.48
CA ASN A 113 12.86 7.56 -11.73
C ASN A 113 13.01 6.06 -12.04
N PRO A 114 14.11 5.63 -12.70
CA PRO A 114 14.39 4.21 -12.91
C PRO A 114 14.61 3.48 -11.56
N SER A 115 14.95 4.25 -10.54
CA SER A 115 15.12 3.85 -9.16
C SER A 115 14.52 4.93 -8.26
N ILE A 116 13.47 4.61 -7.51
CA ILE A 116 12.93 5.50 -6.46
C ILE A 116 14.04 5.85 -5.44
N LEU A 117 15.07 5.02 -5.34
CA LEU A 117 16.21 5.12 -4.43
C LEU A 117 17.25 6.18 -4.83
N GLU A 118 17.30 6.60 -6.10
CA GLU A 118 18.28 7.58 -6.57
C GLU A 118 17.80 9.04 -6.41
N GLY A 119 16.49 9.24 -6.25
CA GLY A 119 15.89 10.58 -6.14
C GLY A 119 16.04 11.25 -4.77
N GLU A 120 16.56 10.56 -3.76
CA GLU A 120 16.77 11.07 -2.39
C GLU A 120 18.24 11.34 -2.03
N ARG A 121 19.18 11.20 -2.99
CA ARG A 121 20.58 11.58 -2.80
C ARG A 121 20.82 13.08 -3.01
#